data_AF-A0A940AWF5-F1
#
_entry.id   AF-A0A940AWF5-F1
#
_cell.length_a   1.000
_cell.length_b   1.000
_cell.length_c   1.000
_cell.angle_alpha   90.00
_cell.angle_beta   90.00
_cell.angle_gamma   90.00
#
_symmetry.space_group_name_H-M   'P 1'
#
loop_
_entity.id
_entity.type
_entity.pdbx_description
1 polymer ?
#
loop_
_entity_poly.entity_id
_entity_poly.type
_entity_poly.pdbx_seq_one_letter_code
_entity_poly.pdbx_strand_id
1 'polypeptide(L)'
;MKWNIFKFLSDNKEANAELGEWMNEQLEKTKKHQEEKKAAQKKMEEENGPAKREKVLRSMEWTGDDDDYDYDEPSFFVNRNASLCGAETNKLFAPENFIYRGDYIELVRPIENIRMIEKNCFGFLLSWKDAMIYAQTVMKGGYRDWRVPTMEELAVIYKIKDVCGINKCDDWFWSSSECDGGLNAWRVSMHAGFSINGVKTGKYYVRCVR
;
A
#
# COMPACT_ATOMS: atom_id res chain seq x y z
N MET A 1 38.70 26.54 0.41
CA MET A 1 38.14 27.92 0.55
C MET A 1 36.97 27.93 1.53
N LYS A 2 37.22 27.74 2.84
CA LYS A 2 36.17 27.66 3.87
C LYS A 2 36.34 28.71 4.98
N TRP A 3 37.20 29.71 4.77
CA TRP A 3 37.66 30.63 5.82
C TRP A 3 37.33 32.11 5.57
N ASN A 4 36.47 32.45 4.59
CA ASN A 4 36.13 33.84 4.26
C ASN A 4 34.72 34.31 4.66
N ILE A 5 33.83 33.42 5.14
CA ILE A 5 32.47 33.83 5.55
C ILE A 5 32.44 34.26 7.02
N PHE A 6 33.19 33.57 7.90
CA PHE A 6 33.17 33.87 9.34
C PHE A 6 33.76 35.24 9.70
N LYS A 7 34.71 35.76 8.91
CA LYS A 7 35.32 37.07 9.16
C LYS A 7 34.45 38.25 8.68
N PHE A 8 33.57 38.02 7.70
CA PHE A 8 32.65 39.05 7.22
C PHE A 8 31.47 39.27 8.19
N LEU A 9 31.07 38.21 8.91
CA LEU A 9 29.97 38.26 9.87
C LEU A 9 30.35 38.81 11.25
N SER A 10 31.64 38.83 11.65
CA SER A 10 32.04 39.39 12.95
C SER A 10 31.99 40.91 13.00
N ASP A 11 32.11 41.57 11.85
CA ASP A 11 32.37 43.01 11.78
C ASP A 11 31.08 43.82 11.52
N ASN A 12 29.93 43.16 11.35
CA ASN A 12 28.70 43.80 10.90
C ASN A 12 27.52 43.50 11.84
N LYS A 13 27.44 44.25 12.96
CA LYS A 13 26.42 44.07 14.01
C LYS A 13 24.98 44.20 13.48
N GLU A 14 24.76 45.05 12.48
CA GLU A 14 23.45 45.25 11.86
C GLU A 14 23.02 44.04 11.02
N ALA A 15 23.93 43.48 10.20
CA ALA A 15 23.64 42.29 9.40
C ALA A 15 23.31 41.05 10.26
N ASN A 16 23.90 40.92 11.44
CA ASN A 16 23.56 39.84 12.38
C ASN A 16 22.20 40.04 13.06
N ALA A 17 21.76 41.28 13.26
CA ALA A 17 20.45 41.59 13.81
C ALA A 17 19.34 41.29 12.79
N GLU A 18 19.52 41.72 11.54
CA GLU A 18 18.59 41.43 10.43
C GLU A 18 18.45 39.93 10.15
N LEU A 19 19.57 39.18 10.22
CA LEU A 19 19.53 37.72 10.08
C LEU A 19 18.76 37.05 11.21
N GLY A 20 18.87 37.57 12.44
CA GLY A 20 18.14 37.07 13.61
C GLY A 20 16.63 37.34 13.51
N GLU A 21 16.25 38.52 13.04
CA GLU A 21 14.84 38.87 12.79
C GLU A 21 14.23 38.00 11.69
N TRP A 22 14.96 37.82 10.58
CA TRP A 22 14.51 36.95 9.48
C TRP A 22 14.36 35.49 9.93
N MET A 23 15.31 34.95 10.69
CA MET A 23 15.21 33.59 11.23
C MET A 23 14.01 33.42 12.18
N ASN A 24 13.74 34.41 13.04
CA ASN A 24 12.57 34.40 13.91
C ASN A 24 11.26 34.47 13.11
N GLU A 25 11.20 35.28 12.05
CA GLU A 25 10.04 35.35 11.17
C GLU A 25 9.76 34.00 10.47
N GLN A 26 10.81 33.31 10.00
CA GLN A 26 10.67 31.97 9.42
C GLN A 26 10.23 30.93 10.47
N LEU A 27 10.71 31.05 11.70
CA LEU A 27 10.32 30.16 12.80
C LEU A 27 8.84 30.35 13.15
N GLU A 28 8.34 31.58 13.22
CA GLU A 28 6.92 31.84 13.50
C GLU A 28 6.02 31.39 12.34
N LYS A 29 6.44 31.58 11.09
CA LYS A 29 5.71 31.05 9.91
C LYS A 29 5.61 29.52 9.95
N THR A 30 6.69 28.84 10.34
CA THR A 30 6.70 27.37 10.42
C THR A 30 5.88 26.83 11.59
N LYS A 31 5.92 27.49 12.76
CA LYS A 31 5.04 27.15 13.90
C LYS A 31 3.57 27.30 13.53
N LYS A 32 3.20 28.42 12.90
CA LYS A 32 1.82 28.66 12.44
C LYS A 32 1.34 27.57 11.47
N HIS A 33 2.17 27.20 10.50
CA HIS A 33 1.84 26.11 9.56
C HIS A 33 1.69 24.75 10.24
N GLN A 34 2.50 24.47 11.28
CA GLN A 34 2.36 23.24 12.07
C GLN A 34 1.08 23.22 12.90
N GLU A 35 0.68 24.36 13.47
CA GLU A 35 -0.58 24.50 14.21
C GLU A 35 -1.80 24.35 13.30
N GLU A 36 -1.76 24.96 12.11
CA GLU A 36 -2.82 24.81 11.10
C GLU A 36 -2.95 23.35 10.64
N LYS A 37 -1.83 22.65 10.43
CA LYS A 37 -1.83 21.21 10.12
C LYS A 37 -2.41 20.36 11.25
N LYS A 38 -2.03 20.64 12.51
CA LYS A 38 -2.58 19.94 13.68
C LYS A 38 -4.08 20.20 13.84
N ALA A 39 -4.54 21.42 13.59
CA ALA A 39 -5.95 21.77 13.63
C ALA A 39 -6.75 21.08 12.52
N ALA A 40 -6.20 21.00 11.30
CA ALA A 40 -6.82 20.29 10.18
C ALA A 40 -6.91 18.77 10.45
N GLN A 41 -5.87 18.17 11.02
CA GLN A 41 -5.87 16.76 11.40
C GLN A 41 -6.90 16.47 12.50
N LYS A 42 -6.98 17.34 13.51
CA LYS A 42 -7.99 17.22 14.58
C LYS A 42 -9.42 17.33 14.02
N LYS A 43 -9.68 18.25 13.08
CA LYS A 43 -10.98 18.34 12.40
C LYS A 43 -11.31 17.08 11.60
N MET A 44 -10.33 16.52 10.89
CA MET A 44 -10.51 15.27 10.14
C MET A 44 -10.82 14.07 11.06
N GLU A 45 -10.21 14.03 12.24
CA GLU A 45 -10.47 13.01 13.27
C GLU A 45 -11.83 13.19 13.96
N GLU A 46 -12.26 14.44 14.22
CA GLU A 46 -13.59 14.78 14.74
C GLU A 46 -14.70 14.49 13.71
N GLU A 47 -14.46 14.78 12.42
CA GLU A 47 -15.41 14.50 11.33
C GLU A 47 -15.54 13.01 11.02
N ASN A 48 -14.48 12.21 11.22
CA ASN A 48 -14.45 10.76 10.99
C ASN A 48 -14.44 9.93 12.29
N GLY A 49 -14.88 10.52 13.40
CA GLY A 49 -14.85 9.92 14.73
C GLY A 49 -15.61 8.59 14.84
N PRO A 50 -15.33 7.79 15.89
CA PRO A 50 -15.84 6.42 16.04
C PRO A 50 -17.37 6.33 15.95
N ALA A 51 -18.10 7.32 16.45
CA ALA A 51 -19.57 7.36 16.40
C ALA A 51 -20.13 7.56 14.97
N LYS A 52 -19.41 8.25 14.08
CA LYS A 52 -19.83 8.42 12.67
C LYS A 52 -19.45 7.21 11.84
N ARG A 53 -18.29 6.59 12.12
CA ARG A 53 -17.91 5.26 11.58
C ARG A 53 -18.93 4.20 11.98
N GLU A 54 -19.38 4.18 13.23
CA GLU A 54 -20.38 3.24 13.73
C GLU A 54 -21.76 3.49 13.10
N LYS A 55 -22.11 4.76 12.81
CA LYS A 55 -23.33 5.11 12.09
C LYS A 55 -23.28 4.71 10.60
N VAL A 56 -22.12 4.83 9.95
CA VAL A 56 -21.89 4.31 8.59
C VAL A 56 -21.94 2.78 8.56
N LEU A 57 -21.32 2.13 9.56
CA LEU A 57 -21.33 0.66 9.72
C LEU A 57 -22.74 0.14 10.00
N ARG A 58 -23.56 0.82 10.81
CA ARG A 58 -24.98 0.49 11.03
C ARG A 58 -25.88 0.75 9.82
N SER A 59 -25.61 1.78 9.02
CA SER A 59 -26.31 1.97 7.74
C SER A 59 -25.88 0.97 6.65
N MET A 60 -24.83 0.19 6.91
CA MET A 60 -24.36 -0.96 6.13
C MET A 60 -24.72 -2.28 6.82
N GLU A 61 -25.71 -2.28 7.72
CA GLU A 61 -26.40 -3.51 8.11
C GLU A 61 -27.40 -3.87 7.00
N TRP A 62 -27.14 -5.01 6.40
CA TRP A 62 -27.90 -5.65 5.35
C TRP A 62 -29.33 -5.92 5.85
N THR A 63 -30.35 -5.32 5.22
CA THR A 63 -31.71 -5.86 5.31
C THR A 63 -31.75 -7.07 4.39
N GLY A 64 -31.37 -8.23 4.94
CA GLY A 64 -31.53 -9.49 4.25
C GLY A 64 -33.01 -9.77 4.10
N ASP A 65 -33.50 -9.64 2.87
CA ASP A 65 -34.63 -10.44 2.44
C ASP A 65 -34.12 -11.89 2.32
N ASP A 66 -34.88 -12.78 2.95
CA ASP A 66 -34.65 -14.21 3.05
C ASP A 66 -34.62 -14.87 1.66
N ASP A 67 -33.44 -15.02 1.07
CA ASP A 67 -33.21 -15.99 0.02
C ASP A 67 -32.37 -17.14 0.57
N ASP A 68 -33.08 -18.25 0.71
CA ASP A 68 -32.72 -19.60 1.09
C ASP A 68 -31.46 -20.11 0.33
N TYR A 69 -30.27 -19.88 0.91
CA TYR A 69 -29.03 -20.51 0.44
C TYR A 69 -28.44 -21.37 1.54
N ASP A 70 -28.74 -22.66 1.42
CA ASP A 70 -28.22 -23.78 2.20
C ASP A 70 -26.68 -23.82 2.15
N TYR A 71 -26.03 -23.31 3.20
CA TYR A 71 -24.60 -23.42 3.42
C TYR A 71 -24.35 -24.67 4.28
N ASP A 72 -24.09 -25.80 3.63
CA ASP A 72 -23.34 -26.88 4.25
C ASP A 72 -21.93 -26.35 4.62
N GLU A 73 -21.64 -26.27 5.92
CA GLU A 73 -20.26 -26.13 6.39
C GLU A 73 -19.43 -27.34 5.94
N PRO A 74 -18.32 -27.19 5.21
CA PRO A 74 -17.34 -28.25 5.11
C PRO A 74 -16.38 -28.10 6.29
N SER A 75 -16.65 -28.93 7.30
CA SER A 75 -15.71 -29.42 8.29
C SER A 75 -14.26 -29.46 7.79
N PHE A 76 -13.36 -28.87 8.59
CA PHE A 76 -11.97 -29.31 8.74
C PHE A 76 -11.82 -30.81 8.48
N PHE A 77 -11.06 -31.25 7.46
CA PHE A 77 -10.15 -32.43 7.49
C PHE A 77 -9.33 -32.56 6.19
N VAL A 78 -8.01 -32.37 6.35
CA VAL A 78 -6.86 -33.10 5.76
C VAL A 78 -6.98 -33.78 4.38
N ASN A 79 -6.29 -33.16 3.42
CA ASN A 79 -5.51 -33.69 2.28
C ASN A 79 -5.60 -35.19 1.92
N ARG A 80 -6.03 -35.49 0.68
CA ARG A 80 -5.54 -36.64 -0.10
C ARG A 80 -5.86 -36.47 -1.59
N ASN A 81 -4.90 -35.97 -2.36
CA ASN A 81 -4.59 -36.39 -3.75
C ASN A 81 -3.53 -35.46 -4.38
N ALA A 82 -2.33 -35.46 -3.81
CA ALA A 82 -1.15 -34.99 -4.51
C ALA A 82 -0.62 -36.15 -5.39
N SER A 83 -1.19 -36.30 -6.58
CA SER A 83 -0.62 -37.17 -7.61
C SER A 83 0.58 -36.47 -8.27
N LEU A 84 1.77 -36.75 -7.74
CA LEU A 84 3.06 -36.84 -8.42
C LEU A 84 3.34 -35.88 -9.59
N CYS A 85 3.34 -34.57 -9.33
CA CYS A 85 4.18 -33.57 -10.02
C CYS A 85 4.23 -32.22 -9.26
N GLY A 86 4.63 -32.16 -7.98
CA GLY A 86 4.54 -30.87 -7.25
C GLY A 86 4.98 -30.82 -5.79
N ALA A 87 6.03 -31.55 -5.41
CA ALA A 87 6.46 -31.59 -4.01
C ALA A 87 7.04 -30.24 -3.50
N GLU A 88 7.64 -29.43 -4.37
CA GLU A 88 8.21 -28.13 -3.99
C GLU A 88 7.19 -26.99 -4.05
N THR A 89 6.27 -27.04 -5.02
CA THR A 89 5.20 -26.04 -5.16
C THR A 89 4.28 -26.07 -3.96
N ASN A 90 3.82 -27.23 -3.51
CA ASN A 90 2.95 -27.36 -2.32
C ASN A 90 3.57 -26.82 -1.03
N LYS A 91 4.91 -26.78 -0.93
CA LYS A 91 5.58 -26.21 0.23
C LYS A 91 5.57 -24.69 0.23
N LEU A 92 5.45 -24.06 -0.95
CA LEU A 92 5.44 -22.61 -1.13
C LEU A 92 4.07 -22.01 -0.74
N PHE A 93 2.99 -22.71 -1.08
CA PHE A 93 1.59 -22.32 -0.82
C PHE A 93 1.07 -22.80 0.56
N ALA A 94 1.96 -23.20 1.46
CA ALA A 94 1.57 -23.71 2.77
C ALA A 94 1.39 -22.55 3.78
N PRO A 95 0.34 -22.57 4.64
CA PRO A 95 0.03 -21.47 5.56
C PRO A 95 1.19 -21.11 6.50
N GLU A 96 2.04 -22.08 6.85
CA GLU A 96 3.23 -21.88 7.69
C GLU A 96 4.31 -20.97 7.09
N ASN A 97 4.24 -20.67 5.78
CA ASN A 97 5.16 -19.71 5.15
C ASN A 97 4.74 -18.26 5.31
N PHE A 98 3.58 -17.97 5.90
CA PHE A 98 3.04 -16.61 6.00
C PHE A 98 3.02 -16.13 7.46
N ILE A 99 3.75 -15.05 7.74
CA ILE A 99 3.71 -14.34 9.03
C ILE A 99 2.87 -13.08 8.85
N TYR A 100 1.70 -13.04 9.49
CA TYR A 100 0.80 -11.89 9.42
C TYR A 100 1.25 -10.77 10.36
N ARG A 101 1.50 -9.58 9.81
CA ARG A 101 2.00 -8.40 10.53
C ARG A 101 1.11 -7.19 10.22
N GLY A 102 -0.04 -7.10 10.89
CA GLY A 102 -0.96 -5.96 10.72
C GLY A 102 -1.35 -5.75 9.25
N ASP A 103 -0.81 -4.70 8.63
CA ASP A 103 -1.08 -4.29 7.25
C ASP A 103 -0.28 -5.04 6.17
N TYR A 104 0.66 -5.91 6.54
CA TYR A 104 1.48 -6.68 5.60
C TYR A 104 1.65 -8.14 6.04
N ILE A 105 2.05 -8.97 5.09
CA ILE A 105 2.36 -10.38 5.27
C ILE A 105 3.84 -10.55 4.93
N GLU A 106 4.61 -11.11 5.86
CA GLU A 106 6.01 -11.50 5.65
C GLU A 106 6.06 -12.97 5.22
N LEU A 107 6.79 -13.24 4.15
CA LEU A 107 7.02 -14.57 3.63
C LEU A 107 8.28 -15.16 4.28
N VAL A 108 8.12 -16.24 5.03
CA VAL A 108 9.24 -16.98 5.66
C VAL A 108 10.21 -17.47 4.59
N ARG A 109 9.68 -17.88 3.44
CA ARG A 109 10.44 -18.19 2.23
C ARG A 109 10.02 -17.17 1.16
N PRO A 110 10.97 -16.41 0.58
CA PRO A 110 10.65 -15.54 -0.53
C PRO A 110 10.02 -16.32 -1.68
N ILE A 111 9.02 -15.72 -2.30
CA ILE A 111 8.38 -16.24 -3.50
C ILE A 111 8.80 -15.31 -4.64
N GLU A 112 9.51 -15.84 -5.62
CA GLU A 112 10.26 -15.01 -6.59
C GLU A 112 11.19 -14.04 -5.84
N ASN A 113 11.00 -12.72 -6.03
CA ASN A 113 11.72 -11.66 -5.33
C ASN A 113 10.81 -10.92 -4.34
N ILE A 114 9.78 -11.60 -3.83
CA ILE A 114 8.84 -11.06 -2.85
C ILE A 114 9.16 -11.67 -1.49
N ARG A 115 9.42 -10.81 -0.52
CA ARG A 115 9.53 -11.12 0.90
C ARG A 115 8.34 -10.59 1.68
N MET A 116 7.73 -9.48 1.26
CA MET A 116 6.57 -8.91 1.94
C MET A 116 5.50 -8.50 0.95
N ILE A 117 4.24 -8.71 1.34
CA ILE A 117 3.07 -8.37 0.56
C ILE A 117 2.19 -7.46 1.39
N GLU A 118 1.77 -6.34 0.83
CA GLU A 118 0.72 -5.52 1.43
C GLU A 118 -0.58 -6.33 1.52
N LYS A 119 -1.18 -6.42 2.70
CA LYS A 119 -2.38 -7.25 2.95
C LYS A 119 -3.64 -6.57 2.41
N ASN A 120 -3.86 -5.32 2.80
CA ASN A 120 -5.04 -4.57 2.40
C ASN A 120 -4.84 -3.93 1.03
N CYS A 121 -5.88 -3.86 0.23
CA CYS A 121 -5.80 -3.08 -1.01
C CYS A 121 -6.14 -1.65 -0.65
N PHE A 122 -5.30 -0.74 -1.11
CA PHE A 122 -5.50 0.67 -0.90
C PHE A 122 -6.85 1.09 -1.49
N GLY A 123 -7.70 1.79 -0.74
CA GLY A 123 -9.06 2.14 -1.15
C GLY A 123 -9.15 3.21 -2.26
N PHE A 124 -8.06 3.49 -2.96
CA PHE A 124 -7.98 4.51 -3.99
C PHE A 124 -7.38 3.93 -5.27
N LEU A 125 -8.02 4.24 -6.40
CA LEU A 125 -7.55 3.89 -7.73
C LEU A 125 -6.52 4.92 -8.19
N LEU A 126 -5.34 4.46 -8.60
CA LEU A 126 -4.21 5.30 -9.00
C LEU A 126 -3.91 5.17 -10.49
N SER A 127 -3.40 6.25 -11.10
CA SER A 127 -2.76 6.12 -12.42
C SER A 127 -1.49 5.27 -12.30
N TRP A 128 -1.01 4.71 -13.40
CA TRP A 128 0.21 3.90 -13.35
C TRP A 128 1.41 4.69 -12.80
N LYS A 129 1.55 5.95 -13.20
CA LYS A 129 2.63 6.82 -12.71
C LYS A 129 2.47 7.11 -11.21
N ASP A 130 1.26 7.40 -10.76
CA ASP A 130 0.99 7.66 -9.34
C ASP A 130 1.17 6.40 -8.50
N ALA A 131 0.86 5.22 -9.04
CA ALA A 131 1.09 3.92 -8.40
C ALA A 131 2.59 3.69 -8.12
N MET A 132 3.43 3.96 -9.11
CA MET A 132 4.89 3.83 -8.97
C MET A 132 5.45 4.81 -7.92
N ILE A 133 4.97 6.06 -7.93
CA ILE A 133 5.35 7.07 -6.93
C ILE A 133 4.85 6.68 -5.53
N TYR A 134 3.61 6.20 -5.43
CA TYR A 134 3.01 5.75 -4.18
C TYR A 134 3.87 4.65 -3.54
N ALA A 135 4.22 3.62 -4.30
CA ALA A 135 5.04 2.53 -3.77
C ALA A 135 6.41 3.01 -3.26
N GLN A 136 7.04 3.98 -3.92
CA GLN A 136 8.34 4.53 -3.49
C GLN A 136 8.24 5.46 -2.27
N THR A 137 7.08 6.04 -2.00
CA THR A 137 6.88 7.02 -0.93
C THR A 137 6.25 6.41 0.32
N VAL A 138 5.62 5.25 0.19
CA VAL A 138 4.91 4.62 1.29
C VAL A 138 5.86 4.09 2.35
N MET A 139 5.55 4.37 3.62
CA MET A 139 6.26 3.82 4.77
C MET A 139 5.31 2.92 5.55
N LYS A 140 5.51 1.61 5.45
CA LYS A 140 4.68 0.58 6.11
C LYS A 140 5.57 -0.39 6.86
N GLY A 141 5.20 -0.69 8.11
CA GLY A 141 5.96 -1.61 8.95
C GLY A 141 7.39 -1.17 9.27
N GLY A 142 7.72 0.12 9.11
CA GLY A 142 9.09 0.64 9.25
C GLY A 142 9.96 0.54 7.98
N TYR A 143 9.41 0.03 6.87
CA TYR A 143 10.11 -0.14 5.60
C TYR A 143 9.69 0.91 4.57
N ARG A 144 10.63 1.28 3.69
CA ARG A 144 10.47 2.35 2.67
C ARG A 144 10.75 1.91 1.23
N ASP A 145 11.29 0.72 1.05
CA ASP A 145 11.67 0.12 -0.23
C ASP A 145 10.56 -0.78 -0.78
N TRP A 146 9.32 -0.29 -0.64
CA TRP A 146 8.17 -0.90 -1.29
C TRP A 146 8.19 -0.57 -2.78
N ARG A 147 7.68 -1.50 -3.60
CA ARG A 147 7.57 -1.35 -5.04
C ARG A 147 6.26 -1.93 -5.56
N VAL A 148 5.88 -1.53 -6.76
CA VAL A 148 4.79 -2.17 -7.49
C VAL A 148 5.29 -3.52 -8.01
N PRO A 149 4.59 -4.64 -7.76
CA PRO A 149 4.98 -5.95 -8.24
C PRO A 149 5.01 -6.02 -9.77
N THR A 150 5.79 -6.95 -10.31
CA THR A 150 5.77 -7.26 -11.74
C THR A 150 4.51 -8.04 -12.10
N MET A 151 4.29 -8.25 -13.41
CA MET A 151 3.13 -9.00 -13.88
C MET A 151 3.19 -10.46 -13.40
N GLU A 152 4.38 -11.06 -13.41
CA GLU A 152 4.64 -12.43 -12.96
C GLU A 152 4.41 -12.55 -11.46
N GLU A 153 4.89 -11.58 -10.68
CA GLU A 153 4.69 -11.53 -9.24
C GLU A 153 3.21 -11.42 -8.85
N LEU A 154 2.44 -10.57 -9.53
CA LEU A 154 0.98 -10.49 -9.32
C LEU A 154 0.27 -11.80 -9.67
N ALA A 155 0.68 -12.49 -10.73
CA ALA A 155 0.12 -13.79 -11.09
C ALA A 155 0.40 -14.85 -10.01
N VAL A 156 1.54 -14.78 -9.32
CA VAL A 156 1.82 -15.64 -8.17
C VAL A 156 1.01 -15.23 -6.94
N ILE A 157 0.89 -13.93 -6.65
CA ILE A 157 0.04 -13.42 -5.56
C ILE A 157 -1.41 -13.88 -5.74
N TYR A 158 -1.94 -13.86 -6.97
CA TYR A 158 -3.26 -14.40 -7.28
C TYR A 158 -3.41 -15.87 -6.86
N LYS A 159 -2.40 -16.70 -7.09
CA LYS A 159 -2.44 -18.14 -6.72
C LYS A 159 -2.41 -18.39 -5.21
N ILE A 160 -1.74 -17.53 -4.44
CA ILE A 160 -1.70 -17.65 -2.96
C ILE A 160 -2.84 -16.91 -2.27
N LYS A 161 -3.62 -16.07 -2.96
CA LYS A 161 -4.50 -15.06 -2.35
C LYS A 161 -5.45 -15.64 -1.29
N ASP A 162 -5.98 -16.83 -1.53
CA ASP A 162 -6.93 -17.49 -0.64
C ASP A 162 -6.23 -18.03 0.61
N VAL A 163 -5.06 -18.65 0.44
CA VAL A 163 -4.25 -19.17 1.56
C VAL A 163 -3.71 -18.03 2.43
N CYS A 164 -3.26 -16.94 1.81
CA CYS A 164 -2.69 -15.81 2.54
C CYS A 164 -3.74 -14.77 2.98
N GLY A 165 -5.04 -15.01 2.76
CA GLY A 165 -6.13 -14.15 3.24
C GLY A 165 -6.15 -12.75 2.60
N ILE A 166 -5.78 -12.66 1.31
CA ILE A 166 -5.75 -11.44 0.49
C ILE A 166 -6.89 -11.47 -0.55
N ASN A 167 -8.07 -11.93 -0.14
CA ASN A 167 -9.25 -12.10 -1.00
C ASN A 167 -10.17 -10.86 -1.06
N LYS A 168 -9.89 -9.82 -0.26
CA LYS A 168 -10.84 -8.70 -0.08
C LYS A 168 -10.96 -7.76 -1.30
N CYS A 169 -10.12 -7.90 -2.32
CA CYS A 169 -10.16 -7.01 -3.48
C CYS A 169 -9.88 -7.78 -4.76
N ASP A 170 -10.98 -8.26 -5.32
CA ASP A 170 -11.05 -8.98 -6.57
C ASP A 170 -11.32 -7.97 -7.70
N ASP A 171 -10.31 -7.19 -8.06
CA ASP A 171 -10.38 -6.20 -9.14
C ASP A 171 -9.03 -6.14 -9.90
N TRP A 172 -8.83 -5.12 -10.73
CA TRP A 172 -7.64 -4.87 -11.52
C TRP A 172 -6.54 -4.21 -10.70
N PHE A 173 -5.35 -4.81 -10.76
CA PHE A 173 -4.15 -4.29 -10.11
C PHE A 173 -3.10 -3.91 -11.14
N TRP A 174 -2.51 -2.73 -10.97
CA TRP A 174 -1.36 -2.31 -11.77
C TRP A 174 -0.13 -3.19 -11.51
N SER A 175 0.53 -3.57 -12.61
CA SER A 175 1.88 -4.12 -12.61
C SER A 175 2.90 -3.03 -12.94
N SER A 176 4.13 -3.18 -12.47
CA SER A 176 5.28 -2.36 -12.89
C SER A 176 5.76 -2.68 -14.32
N SER A 177 5.30 -3.78 -14.93
CA SER A 177 5.68 -4.18 -16.29
C SER A 177 5.00 -3.29 -17.34
N GLU A 178 5.79 -2.61 -18.17
CA GLU A 178 5.29 -1.79 -19.29
C GLU A 178 5.00 -2.63 -20.55
N CYS A 179 4.13 -2.14 -21.43
CA CYS A 179 3.92 -2.72 -22.76
C CYS A 179 3.90 -1.65 -23.86
N ASP A 180 4.10 -2.07 -25.11
CA ASP A 180 3.84 -1.30 -26.33
C ASP A 180 4.36 0.15 -26.32
N GLY A 181 5.67 0.33 -26.18
CA GLY A 181 6.31 1.64 -26.37
C GLY A 181 6.01 2.68 -25.27
N GLY A 182 5.49 2.24 -24.11
CA GLY A 182 5.45 3.06 -22.89
C GLY A 182 4.16 3.86 -22.67
N LEU A 183 3.15 3.73 -23.54
CA LEU A 183 1.81 4.32 -23.33
C LEU A 183 0.92 3.46 -22.43
N ASN A 184 1.17 2.14 -22.45
CA ASN A 184 0.40 1.15 -21.75
C ASN A 184 1.26 0.42 -20.71
N ALA A 185 0.59 -0.15 -19.71
CA ALA A 185 1.21 -1.05 -18.74
C ALA A 185 0.31 -2.25 -18.50
N TRP A 186 0.89 -3.33 -18.01
CA TRP A 186 0.16 -4.54 -17.66
C TRP A 186 -0.64 -4.33 -16.37
N ARG A 187 -1.80 -4.95 -16.32
CA ARG A 187 -2.62 -5.09 -15.11
C ARG A 187 -3.12 -6.52 -15.01
N VAL A 188 -3.27 -7.00 -13.77
CA VAL A 188 -3.70 -8.37 -13.47
C VAL A 188 -5.03 -8.32 -12.74
N SER A 189 -5.98 -9.15 -13.16
CA SER A 189 -7.24 -9.32 -12.45
C SER A 189 -7.00 -10.21 -11.24
N MET A 190 -7.25 -9.71 -10.03
CA MET A 190 -7.21 -10.53 -8.83
C MET A 190 -8.48 -11.38 -8.67
N HIS A 191 -9.54 -11.08 -9.43
CA HIS A 191 -10.73 -11.92 -9.51
C HIS A 191 -10.50 -13.18 -10.35
N ALA A 192 -9.95 -13.01 -11.55
CA ALA A 192 -9.90 -14.06 -12.58
C ALA A 192 -8.47 -14.52 -12.97
N GLY A 193 -7.43 -13.84 -12.47
CA GLY A 193 -6.04 -14.27 -12.61
C GLY A 193 -5.37 -14.02 -13.95
N PHE A 194 -6.08 -13.41 -14.92
CA PHE A 194 -5.51 -13.09 -16.24
C PHE A 194 -4.98 -11.65 -16.32
N SER A 195 -4.04 -11.45 -17.24
CA SER A 195 -3.35 -10.17 -17.46
C SER A 195 -3.80 -9.52 -18.76
N ILE A 196 -4.03 -8.21 -18.72
CA ILE A 196 -4.33 -7.39 -19.92
C ILE A 196 -3.55 -6.09 -19.85
N ASN A 197 -3.34 -5.44 -20.99
CA ASN A 197 -2.77 -4.10 -21.02
C ASN A 197 -3.83 -3.03 -20.70
N GLY A 198 -3.37 -1.87 -20.24
CA GLY A 198 -4.20 -0.70 -19.99
C GLY A 198 -3.40 0.58 -20.18
N VAL A 199 -4.08 1.64 -20.63
CA VAL A 199 -3.46 2.96 -20.79
C VAL A 199 -3.02 3.47 -19.43
N LYS A 200 -1.79 3.98 -19.32
CA LYS A 200 -1.19 4.43 -18.03
C LYS A 200 -1.97 5.55 -17.32
N THR A 201 -2.85 6.25 -18.02
CA THR A 201 -3.77 7.28 -17.48
C THR A 201 -5.01 6.68 -16.82
N GLY A 202 -5.33 5.41 -17.08
CA GLY A 202 -6.40 4.68 -16.39
C GLY A 202 -6.13 4.55 -14.90
N LYS A 203 -7.17 4.30 -14.10
CA LYS A 203 -7.05 4.20 -12.64
C LYS A 203 -7.40 2.79 -12.17
N TYR A 204 -6.44 2.12 -11.54
CA TYR A 204 -6.59 0.76 -11.01
C TYR A 204 -5.99 0.65 -9.60
N TYR A 205 -6.23 -0.46 -8.91
CA TYR A 205 -5.66 -0.71 -7.59
C TYR A 205 -4.16 -0.99 -7.65
N VAL A 206 -3.51 -0.83 -6.51
CA VAL A 206 -2.09 -1.09 -6.33
C VAL A 206 -1.92 -1.92 -5.07
N ARG A 207 -1.06 -2.93 -5.17
CA ARG A 207 -0.60 -3.71 -4.02
C ARG A 207 0.90 -3.60 -3.98
N CYS A 208 1.47 -3.11 -2.89
CA CYS A 208 2.92 -3.00 -2.79
C CYS A 208 3.54 -4.33 -2.35
N VAL A 209 4.73 -4.62 -2.88
CA VAL A 209 5.58 -5.73 -2.46
C VAL A 209 6.97 -5.21 -2.09
N ARG A 210 7.72 -6.01 -1.35
CA ARG A 210 9.15 -5.85 -1.08
C ARG A 210 9.83 -7.19 -1.23
#